data_AF-A0A7Y3EC96-F1
#
_entry.id   AF-A0A7Y3EC96-F1
#
_cell.length_a   1.000
_cell.length_b   1.000
_cell.length_c   1.000
_cell.angle_alpha   90.00
_cell.angle_beta   90.00
_cell.angle_gamma   90.00
#
_symmetry.space_group_name_H-M   'P 1'
#
loop_
_entity.id
_entity.type
_entity.pdbx_description
1 polymer ?
#
loop_
_entity_poly.entity_id
_entity_poly.type
_entity_poly.pdbx_seq_one_letter_code
_entity_poly.pdbx_strand_id
1 'polypeptide(L)' 'LGIAGLCSPDGRHLAMMPHPERVFLPWQAHWLPEEMKELEASPWLKMFCNAFEWCNK' A
#
# COMPACT_ATOMS: atom_id res chain seq x y z
N LEU A 1 12.05 -6.33 17.76
CA LEU A 1 11.53 -6.57 16.39
C LEU A 1 10.63 -5.40 16.02
N GLY A 2 10.87 -4.74 14.89
CA GLY A 2 10.08 -3.59 14.40
C GLY A 2 8.89 -4.03 13.55
N ILE A 3 8.05 -4.92 14.06
CA ILE A 3 6.90 -5.45 13.32
C ILE A 3 5.83 -4.36 13.24
N ALA A 4 5.45 -3.98 12.02
CA ALA A 4 4.45 -2.95 11.75
C ALA A 4 3.26 -3.47 10.92
N GLY A 5 3.22 -4.78 10.64
CA GLY A 5 2.13 -5.42 9.92
C GLY A 5 2.09 -6.93 10.19
N LEU A 6 0.88 -7.49 10.24
CA LEU A 6 0.58 -8.89 10.52
C LEU A 6 -0.58 -9.34 9.63
N CYS A 7 -0.54 -10.59 9.17
CA CYS A 7 -1.60 -11.17 8.36
C CYS A 7 -2.16 -12.45 9.00
N SER A 8 -3.44 -12.75 8.80
CA SER A 8 -4.03 -14.03 9.18
C SER A 8 -3.36 -15.20 8.44
N PRO A 9 -3.37 -16.42 8.97
CA PRO A 9 -2.74 -17.58 8.31
C PRO A 9 -3.24 -17.86 6.90
N ASP A 10 -4.50 -17.49 6.60
CA ASP A 10 -5.14 -17.65 5.29
C ASP A 10 -4.99 -16.42 4.38
N GLY A 11 -4.31 -15.37 4.83
CA GLY A 11 -4.04 -14.17 4.04
C GLY A 11 -5.20 -13.17 3.91
N ARG A 12 -6.36 -13.44 4.50
CA ARG A 12 -7.59 -12.65 4.27
C ARG A 12 -7.69 -11.38 5.11
N HIS A 13 -6.96 -11.30 6.21
CA HIS A 13 -6.96 -10.15 7.11
C HIS A 13 -5.55 -9.63 7.31
N LEU A 14 -5.29 -8.41 6.85
CA LEU A 14 -4.04 -7.70 7.03
C LEU A 14 -4.26 -6.53 8.00
N ALA A 15 -3.56 -6.55 9.13
CA ALA A 15 -3.53 -5.45 10.08
C ALA A 15 -2.14 -4.79 10.05
N MET A 16 -2.09 -3.47 9.90
CA MET A 16 -0.82 -2.74 9.85
C MET A 16 -0.93 -1.37 10.52
N MET A 17 0.19 -0.90 11.06
CA MET A 17 0.32 0.43 11.67
C MET A 17 0.58 1.57 10.68
N PRO A 18 1.33 1.37 9.56
CA PRO A 18 1.45 2.39 8.54
C PRO A 18 0.10 2.73 7.90
N HIS A 19 0.00 3.94 7.35
CA HIS A 19 -1.22 4.47 6.72
C HIS A 19 -1.08 4.53 5.19
N PRO A 20 -1.16 3.39 4.47
CA PRO A 20 -1.06 3.38 3.00
C PRO A 20 -2.17 4.18 2.31
N GLU A 21 -3.33 4.32 2.96
CA GLU A 21 -4.46 5.13 2.49
C GLU A 21 -4.18 6.64 2.50
N ARG A 22 -3.12 7.07 3.19
CA ARG A 22 -2.70 8.48 3.20
C ARG A 22 -1.61 8.79 2.18
N VAL A 23 -1.06 7.76 1.52
CA VAL A 23 0.13 7.90 0.65
C VAL A 23 -0.03 7.06 -0.62
N PHE A 24 -1.24 7.02 -1.18
CA PHE A 24 -1.54 6.26 -2.41
C PHE A 24 -1.32 7.08 -3.69
N LEU A 25 -1.17 8.40 -3.60
CA LEU A 25 -0.73 9.29 -4.68
C LEU A 25 0.69 9.80 -4.43
N PRO A 26 1.48 10.11 -5.48
CA PRO A 26 2.86 10.52 -5.33
C PRO A 26 3.02 11.80 -4.50
N TRP A 27 2.17 12.81 -4.73
CA TRP A 27 2.24 14.10 -4.03
C TRP A 27 1.98 14.01 -2.52
N GLN A 28 1.35 12.93 -2.05
CA GLN A 28 1.08 12.71 -0.63
C GLN A 28 2.32 12.22 0.14
N ALA A 29 3.32 11.72 -0.57
CA ALA A 29 4.57 11.29 0.03
C ALA A 29 5.45 12.51 0.38
N HIS A 30 5.95 12.57 1.61
CA HIS A 30 6.90 13.60 2.04
C HIS A 30 8.19 13.59 1.20
N TRP A 31 8.61 12.40 0.76
CA TRP A 31 9.78 12.21 -0.07
C TRP A 31 9.58 11.01 -1.00
N LEU A 32 10.06 11.14 -2.24
CA LEU A 32 10.14 10.07 -3.22
C LEU A 32 11.49 10.14 -3.94
N PRO A 33 12.07 8.98 -4.33
CA PRO A 33 13.19 8.93 -5.26
C PRO A 33 12.86 9.65 -6.58
N GLU A 34 13.86 10.18 -7.28
CA GLU A 34 13.67 10.94 -8.52
C GLU A 34 12.94 10.10 -9.58
N GLU A 35 13.32 8.83 -9.70
CA GLU A 35 12.73 7.85 -10.60
C GLU A 35 11.26 7.52 -10.30
N MET A 36 10.75 7.90 -9.11
CA MET A 36 9.36 7.67 -8.69
C MET A 36 8.48 8.92 -8.75
N LYS A 37 9.05 10.09 -9.07
CA LYS A 37 8.27 11.35 -9.12
C LYS A 37 7.29 11.41 -10.28
N GLU A 38 7.53 10.66 -11.35
CA GLU A 38 6.67 10.60 -12.54
C GLU A 38 5.59 9.52 -12.45
N LEU A 39 5.54 8.74 -11.36
CA LEU A 39 4.49 7.73 -11.19
C LEU A 39 3.11 8.40 -11.13
N GLU A 40 2.10 7.78 -11.75
CA GLU A 40 0.71 8.25 -11.62
C GLU A 40 0.14 7.97 -10.21
N ALA A 41 0.64 6.91 -9.57
CA ALA A 41 0.24 6.46 -8.25
C ALA A 41 1.44 5.97 -7.43
N SER A 42 1.37 6.13 -6.11
CA SER A 42 2.38 5.57 -5.22
C SER A 42 2.27 4.04 -5.15
N PRO A 43 3.37 3.32 -4.86
CA PRO A 43 3.35 1.86 -4.68
C PRO A 43 2.28 1.36 -3.70
N TRP A 44 1.91 2.17 -2.71
CA TRP A 44 0.87 1.82 -1.73
C TRP A 44 -0.51 1.60 -2.37
N LEU A 45 -0.81 2.20 -3.53
CA LEU A 45 -2.07 1.97 -4.23
C LEU A 45 -2.27 0.49 -4.61
N LYS A 46 -1.18 -0.24 -4.89
CA LYS A 46 -1.24 -1.65 -5.31
C LYS A 46 -1.93 -2.54 -4.27
N MET A 47 -1.85 -2.20 -2.98
CA MET A 47 -2.54 -2.93 -1.92
C MET A 47 -4.07 -2.93 -2.13
N PHE A 48 -4.63 -1.79 -2.50
CA PHE A 48 -6.06 -1.63 -2.76
C PHE A 48 -6.47 -2.26 -4.09
N CYS A 49 -5.64 -2.15 -5.13
CA CYS A 49 -5.86 -2.85 -6.39
C CYS A 49 -5.91 -4.38 -6.20
N ASN A 50 -5.01 -4.95 -5.40
CA ASN A 50 -5.01 -6.38 -5.11
C ASN A 50 -6.29 -6.84 -4.40
N ALA A 51 -6.78 -6.05 -3.44
CA ALA A 51 -8.05 -6.34 -2.76
C ALA A 51 -9.24 -6.28 -3.74
N PHE A 52 -9.28 -5.28 -4.62
CA PHE A 52 -10.30 -5.17 -5.66
C PHE A 52 -10.24 -6.34 -6.64
N GLU A 53 -9.05 -6.70 -7.14
CA GLU A 53 -8.86 -7.84 -8.02
C GLU A 53 -9.30 -9.15 -7.37
N TRP A 54 -9.08 -9.32 -6.05
CA TRP A 54 -9.52 -10.49 -5.31
C TRP A 54 -11.05 -10.58 -5.20
N CYS A 55 -11.74 -9.46 -4.95
CA CYS A 55 -13.20 -9.43 -4.86
C CYS A 55 -13.91 -9.66 -6.22
N ASN A 56 -13.25 -9.35 -7.34
CA ASN A 56 -13.84 -9.44 -8.68
C ASN A 56 -13.43 -10.71 -9.45
N LYS A 57 -12.64 -11.59 -8.84
CA LYS A 57 -12.31 -12.92 -9.36
C LYS A 57 -13.19 -13.96 -8.69
#